data_AF-A0A1Y2G6B6-F1
#
_entry.id   AF-A0A1Y2G6B6-F1
#
_cell.length_a   1.000
_cell.length_b   1.000
_cell.length_c   1.000
_cell.angle_alpha   90.00
_cell.angle_beta   90.00
_cell.angle_gamma   90.00
#
_symmetry.space_group_name_H-M   'P 1'
#
loop_
_entity.id
_entity.type
_entity.pdbx_description
1 polymer ?
#
loop_
_entity_poly.entity_id
_entity_poly.type
_entity_poly.pdbx_seq_one_letter_code
_entity_poly.pdbx_strand_id
1 'polypeptide(L)'
;MIQTGLAEMFPKSSEFLGIDPVIAGGSFIEAHLRQMSGINQLVSMALQLQNDLRLTNHKFIAHQVALLYQCINQAGPSYSKYRGRVEEHFTNIKDVCNLSEEPFLPAELQTWYSLISNFLTCLRSYFILFVQKLMSTF
;
A
#
# COMPACT_ATOMS: atom_id res chain seq x y z
N MET A 1 4.39 -31.86 15.25
CA MET A 1 4.09 -31.95 13.82
C MET A 1 3.88 -30.55 13.29
N ILE A 2 4.66 -30.14 12.30
CA ILE A 2 4.68 -28.79 11.75
C ILE A 2 3.48 -28.66 10.81
N GLN A 3 2.45 -27.94 11.25
CA GLN A 3 1.28 -27.60 10.45
C GLN A 3 1.61 -26.35 9.63
N THR A 4 1.86 -26.51 8.33
CA THR A 4 2.15 -25.38 7.43
C THR A 4 1.27 -25.44 6.20
N GLY A 5 0.60 -24.31 5.89
CA GLY A 5 -0.19 -24.08 4.65
C GLY A 5 0.63 -24.07 3.35
N LEU A 6 1.85 -24.62 3.41
CA LEU A 6 2.76 -24.82 2.28
C LEU A 6 2.18 -25.82 1.27
N ALA A 7 1.42 -26.82 1.75
CA ALA A 7 0.78 -27.81 0.91
C ALA A 7 -0.36 -27.26 0.05
N GLU A 8 -1.04 -26.21 0.51
CA GLU A 8 -2.08 -25.54 -0.28
C GLU A 8 -1.50 -24.59 -1.33
N MET A 9 -0.37 -23.94 -1.04
CA MET A 9 0.27 -23.00 -1.97
C MET A 9 1.09 -23.71 -3.06
N PHE A 10 1.69 -24.88 -2.75
CA PHE A 10 2.62 -25.59 -3.64
C PHE A 10 2.36 -27.11 -3.63
N PRO A 11 1.26 -27.58 -4.25
CA PRO A 11 0.79 -28.97 -4.12
C PRO A 11 1.83 -30.01 -4.60
N LYS A 12 2.63 -29.69 -5.63
CA LYS A 12 3.71 -30.56 -6.12
C LYS A 12 4.88 -30.69 -5.13
N SER A 13 5.12 -29.66 -4.31
CA SER A 13 6.18 -29.68 -3.29
C SER A 13 5.74 -30.39 -2.02
N SER A 14 4.45 -30.33 -1.66
CA SER A 14 3.91 -31.11 -0.54
C SER A 14 3.80 -32.60 -0.82
N GLU A 15 3.53 -32.99 -2.07
CA GLU A 15 3.53 -34.39 -2.48
C GLU A 15 4.93 -35.02 -2.31
N PHE A 16 5.99 -34.25 -2.60
CA PHE A 16 7.37 -34.66 -2.36
C PHE A 16 7.76 -34.74 -0.86
N LEU A 17 7.04 -34.02 0.00
CA LEU A 17 7.30 -33.92 1.44
C LEU A 17 6.33 -34.74 2.31
N GLY A 18 5.30 -35.36 1.72
CA GLY A 18 4.34 -36.22 2.42
C GLY A 18 3.37 -35.49 3.36
N ILE A 19 2.92 -34.27 3.02
CA ILE A 19 2.03 -33.46 3.87
C ILE A 19 0.63 -33.38 3.26
N ASP A 20 -0.39 -33.87 3.99
CA ASP A 20 -1.80 -33.83 3.56
C ASP A 20 -2.41 -32.42 3.64
N PRO A 21 -3.19 -31.97 2.64
CA PRO A 21 -3.80 -30.64 2.63
C PRO A 21 -5.03 -30.56 3.54
N VAL A 22 -5.08 -29.54 4.41
CA VAL A 22 -6.20 -29.26 5.33
C VAL A 22 -7.10 -28.20 4.71
N ILE A 23 -8.29 -28.59 4.25
CA ILE A 23 -9.30 -27.66 3.71
C ILE A 23 -10.00 -26.96 4.88
N ALA A 24 -9.56 -25.74 5.21
CA ALA A 24 -10.26 -24.87 6.16
C ALA A 24 -11.12 -23.84 5.42
N GLY A 25 -12.42 -23.80 5.74
CA GLY A 25 -13.42 -22.94 5.09
C GLY A 25 -13.10 -21.44 5.23
N GLY A 26 -13.09 -20.76 4.08
CA GLY A 26 -12.65 -19.36 3.93
C GLY A 26 -11.30 -19.33 3.23
N SER A 27 -11.31 -19.44 1.90
CA SER A 27 -10.14 -19.67 1.07
C SER A 27 -8.97 -18.77 1.48
N PHE A 28 -7.90 -19.36 2.00
CA PHE A 28 -6.63 -18.67 2.31
C PHE A 28 -6.17 -17.79 1.12
N ILE A 29 -6.49 -18.20 -0.11
CA ILE A 29 -6.27 -17.45 -1.35
C ILE A 29 -7.04 -16.12 -1.33
N GLU A 30 -8.29 -16.08 -0.86
CA GLU A 30 -9.07 -14.85 -0.76
C GLU A 30 -8.44 -13.84 0.20
N ALA A 31 -8.01 -14.30 1.38
CA ALA A 31 -7.30 -13.45 2.34
C ALA A 31 -6.00 -12.90 1.74
N HIS A 32 -5.28 -13.74 1.00
CA HIS A 32 -4.03 -13.38 0.35
C HIS A 32 -4.25 -12.39 -0.80
N LEU A 33 -5.26 -12.59 -1.65
CA LEU A 33 -5.65 -11.67 -2.72
C LEU A 33 -6.13 -10.32 -2.17
N ARG A 34 -6.86 -10.30 -1.04
CA ARG A 34 -7.25 -9.06 -0.35
C ARG A 34 -6.03 -8.28 0.12
N GLN A 35 -5.05 -8.95 0.74
CA GLN A 35 -3.80 -8.33 1.16
C GLN A 35 -3.03 -7.77 -0.05
N MET A 36 -2.93 -8.56 -1.12
CA MET A 36 -2.27 -8.15 -2.36
C MET A 36 -2.93 -6.93 -3.00
N SER A 37 -4.26 -6.89 -3.03
CA SER A 37 -5.03 -5.76 -3.53
C SER A 37 -4.79 -4.50 -2.70
N GLY A 38 -4.79 -4.60 -1.36
CA GLY A 38 -4.53 -3.46 -0.47
C GLY A 38 -3.12 -2.86 -0.66
N ILE A 39 -2.11 -3.71 -0.81
CA ILE A 39 -0.73 -3.26 -1.09
C ILE A 39 -0.65 -2.59 -2.47
N ASN A 40 -1.27 -3.19 -3.49
CA ASN A 40 -1.29 -2.61 -4.82
C ASN A 40 -1.96 -1.22 -4.82
N GLN A 41 -3.10 -1.07 -4.14
CA GLN A 41 -3.77 0.23 -3.99
C GLN A 41 -2.88 1.26 -3.31
N LEU A 42 -2.19 0.89 -2.22
CA LEU A 42 -1.23 1.78 -1.56
C LEU A 42 -0.10 2.24 -2.48
N VAL A 43 0.47 1.31 -3.27
CA VAL A 43 1.55 1.63 -4.21
C VAL A 43 1.05 2.52 -5.35
N SER A 44 -0.13 2.21 -5.91
CA SER A 44 -0.76 3.04 -6.95
C SER A 44 -1.02 4.46 -6.45
N MET A 45 -1.58 4.60 -5.24
CA MET A 45 -1.78 5.91 -4.63
C MET A 45 -0.44 6.62 -4.45
N ALA A 46 0.58 5.97 -3.89
CA ALA A 46 1.89 6.58 -3.69
C ALA A 46 2.53 7.11 -4.99
N LEU A 47 2.37 6.38 -6.10
CA LEU A 47 2.83 6.82 -7.43
C LEU A 47 2.04 8.02 -7.95
N GLN A 48 0.72 8.00 -7.77
CA GLN A 48 -0.14 9.13 -8.13
C GLN A 48 0.27 10.39 -7.36
N LEU A 49 0.49 10.27 -6.05
CA LEU A 49 0.98 11.36 -5.20
C LEU A 49 2.31 11.93 -5.73
N GLN A 50 3.27 11.09 -6.11
CA GLN A 50 4.54 11.58 -6.68
C GLN A 50 4.35 12.39 -7.97
N ASN A 51 3.39 12.01 -8.81
CA ASN A 51 3.07 12.74 -10.02
C ASN A 51 2.34 14.05 -9.71
N ASP A 52 1.43 14.03 -8.73
CA ASP A 52 0.64 15.20 -8.33
C ASP A 52 1.51 16.32 -7.75
N LEU A 53 2.65 15.99 -7.11
CA LEU A 53 3.65 16.97 -6.68
C LEU A 53 4.33 17.72 -7.81
N ARG A 54 4.30 17.20 -9.04
CA ARG A 54 4.88 17.86 -10.22
C ARG A 54 3.90 18.84 -10.86
N LEU A 55 2.66 18.89 -10.38
CA LEU A 55 1.65 19.81 -10.88
C LEU A 55 1.94 21.22 -10.37
N THR A 56 1.54 22.21 -11.16
CA THR A 56 1.65 23.62 -10.78
C THR A 56 0.53 24.05 -9.84
N ASN A 57 -0.59 23.32 -9.83
CA ASN A 57 -1.75 23.57 -8.98
C ASN A 57 -1.98 22.36 -8.05
N HIS A 58 -1.93 22.62 -6.74
CA HIS A 58 -2.05 21.62 -5.70
C HIS A 58 -3.42 21.58 -5.01
N LYS A 59 -4.47 22.15 -5.62
CA LYS A 59 -5.84 22.22 -5.05
C LYS A 59 -6.39 20.86 -4.62
N PHE A 60 -6.07 19.82 -5.38
CA PHE A 60 -6.58 18.47 -5.12
C PHE A 60 -5.72 17.65 -4.18
N ILE A 61 -4.57 18.16 -3.72
CA ILE A 61 -3.66 17.37 -2.88
C ILE A 61 -4.31 16.99 -1.54
N ALA A 62 -5.08 17.89 -0.91
CA ALA A 62 -5.81 17.55 0.30
C ALA A 62 -6.73 16.32 0.10
N HIS A 63 -7.39 16.21 -1.05
CA HIS A 63 -8.21 15.05 -1.38
C HIS A 63 -7.38 13.78 -1.57
N GLN A 64 -6.25 13.88 -2.27
CA GLN A 64 -5.34 12.76 -2.50
C GLN A 64 -4.75 12.22 -1.18
N VAL A 65 -4.45 13.09 -0.22
CA VAL A 65 -4.01 12.69 1.13
C VAL A 65 -5.13 11.97 1.89
N ALA A 66 -6.38 12.40 1.75
CA ALA A 66 -7.51 11.71 2.35
C ALA A 66 -7.71 10.30 1.75
N LEU A 67 -7.53 10.14 0.43
CA LEU A 67 -7.55 8.84 -0.23
C LEU A 67 -6.39 7.95 0.25
N LEU A 68 -5.19 8.52 0.40
CA LEU A 68 -4.06 7.79 0.97
C LEU A 68 -4.37 7.28 2.38
N TYR A 69 -4.95 8.13 3.23
CA TYR A 69 -5.38 7.75 4.58
C TYR A 69 -6.38 6.59 4.56
N GLN A 70 -7.34 6.60 3.63
CA GLN A 70 -8.29 5.50 3.45
C GLN A 70 -7.58 4.20 3.04
N CYS A 71 -6.67 4.25 2.06
CA CYS A 71 -5.89 3.09 1.64
C CYS A 71 -5.03 2.52 2.78
N ILE A 72 -4.43 3.38 3.62
CA ILE A 72 -3.67 2.96 4.80
C ILE A 72 -4.56 2.20 5.79
N ASN A 73 -5.78 2.68 6.04
CA ASN A 73 -6.72 2.00 6.93
C ASN A 73 -7.16 0.64 6.38
N GLN A 74 -7.33 0.53 5.06
CA GLN A 74 -7.72 -0.72 4.40
C GLN A 74 -6.58 -1.75 4.30
N ALA A 75 -5.32 -1.30 4.21
CA ALA A 75 -4.16 -2.17 4.14
C ALA A 75 -3.83 -2.89 5.46
N GLY A 76 -4.45 -2.48 6.56
CA GLY A 76 -4.40 -3.19 7.84
C GLY A 76 -3.40 -2.61 8.86
N PRO A 77 -3.33 -3.22 10.06
CA PRO A 77 -2.71 -2.62 11.24
C PRO A 77 -1.20 -2.37 11.11
N SER A 78 -0.51 -3.11 10.23
CA SER A 78 0.93 -2.95 9.95
C SER A 78 1.29 -1.54 9.42
N TYR A 79 0.30 -0.80 8.89
CA TYR A 79 0.47 0.55 8.35
C TYR A 79 -0.02 1.66 9.28
N SER A 80 -0.49 1.32 10.49
CA SER A 80 -1.01 2.28 11.49
C SER A 80 -0.04 3.42 11.83
N LYS A 81 1.27 3.15 11.83
CA LYS A 81 2.31 4.19 12.04
C LYS A 81 2.31 5.30 10.99
N TYR A 82 1.86 5.01 9.77
CA TYR A 82 1.74 5.99 8.68
C TYR A 82 0.47 6.81 8.81
N ARG A 83 -0.58 6.23 9.40
CA ARG A 83 -1.85 6.91 9.67
C ARG A 83 -1.64 8.17 10.52
N GLY A 84 -0.96 8.03 11.67
CA GLY A 84 -0.70 9.17 12.56
C GLY A 84 0.08 10.29 11.89
N ARG A 85 1.06 9.93 11.04
CA ARG A 85 1.83 10.92 10.25
C ARG A 85 0.95 11.63 9.22
N VAL A 86 0.01 10.94 8.59
CA VAL A 86 -0.93 11.58 7.66
C VAL A 86 -1.85 12.54 8.41
N GLU A 87 -2.40 12.13 9.55
CA GLU A 87 -3.29 12.96 10.38
C GLU A 87 -2.59 14.25 10.85
N GLU A 88 -1.33 14.17 11.27
CA GLU A 88 -0.53 15.32 11.73
C GLU A 88 -0.37 16.40 10.65
N HIS A 89 -0.10 16.01 9.41
CA HIS A 89 0.16 16.96 8.31
C HIS A 89 -1.09 17.30 7.49
N PHE A 90 -2.19 16.55 7.65
CA PHE A 90 -3.40 16.73 6.86
C PHE A 90 -4.03 18.11 7.06
N THR A 91 -4.12 18.61 8.30
CA THR A 91 -4.71 19.93 8.60
C THR A 91 -3.95 21.04 7.87
N ASN A 92 -2.61 21.03 7.94
CA ASN A 92 -1.78 22.03 7.29
C ASN A 92 -1.92 21.99 5.76
N ILE A 93 -2.00 20.80 5.16
CA ILE A 93 -2.21 20.63 3.72
C ILE A 93 -3.58 21.15 3.30
N LYS A 94 -4.62 20.80 4.07
CA LYS A 94 -6.00 21.23 3.80
C LYS A 94 -6.12 22.74 3.85
N ASP A 95 -5.51 23.38 4.85
CA ASP A 95 -5.55 24.83 5.00
C ASP A 95 -4.87 25.52 3.81
N VAL A 96 -3.67 25.07 3.43
CA VAL A 96 -2.96 25.57 2.24
C VAL A 96 -3.78 25.41 0.96
N CYS A 97 -4.42 24.26 0.76
CA CYS A 97 -5.27 24.02 -0.41
C CYS A 97 -6.53 24.92 -0.45
N ASN A 98 -6.97 25.48 0.67
CA ASN A 98 -8.14 26.35 0.74
C ASN A 98 -7.80 27.86 0.67
N LEU A 99 -6.51 28.24 0.75
CA LEU A 99 -6.09 29.64 0.74
C LEU A 99 -6.22 30.33 -0.63
N SER A 100 -6.22 29.57 -1.72
CA SER A 100 -6.21 30.10 -3.10
C SER A 100 -6.92 29.14 -4.05
N GLU A 101 -7.37 29.63 -5.21
CA GLU A 101 -7.88 28.78 -6.30
C GLU A 101 -6.77 28.02 -7.03
N GLU A 102 -5.54 28.53 -6.97
CA GLU A 102 -4.31 27.87 -7.45
C GLU A 102 -3.30 27.78 -6.29
N PRO A 103 -3.59 26.95 -5.28
CA PRO A 103 -2.72 26.84 -4.12
C PRO A 103 -1.45 26.09 -4.51
N PHE A 104 -0.32 26.58 -4.01
CA PHE A 104 0.98 25.94 -4.13
C PHE A 104 1.45 25.48 -2.75
N LEU A 105 1.89 24.22 -2.64
CA LEU A 105 2.38 23.70 -1.37
C LEU A 105 3.71 24.35 -1.00
N PRO A 106 3.90 24.81 0.24
CA PRO A 106 5.19 25.16 0.80
C PRO A 106 6.22 24.03 0.65
N ALA A 107 7.50 24.39 0.49
CA ALA A 107 8.60 23.44 0.28
C ALA A 107 8.70 22.35 1.38
N GLU A 108 8.34 22.68 2.62
CA GLU A 108 8.30 21.75 3.74
C GLU A 108 7.24 20.66 3.54
N LEU A 109 6.02 21.04 3.14
CA LEU A 109 4.94 20.10 2.87
C LEU A 109 5.22 19.25 1.62
N GLN A 110 5.83 19.83 0.57
CA GLN A 110 6.27 19.06 -0.59
C GLN A 110 7.33 18.01 -0.20
N THR A 111 8.27 18.38 0.68
CA THR A 111 9.30 17.47 1.17
C THR A 111 8.66 16.31 1.93
N TRP A 112 7.76 16.59 2.86
CA TRP A 112 7.01 15.56 3.59
C TRP A 112 6.24 14.63 2.64
N TYR A 113 5.56 15.21 1.66
CA TYR A 113 4.75 14.47 0.70
C TYR A 113 5.60 13.57 -0.21
N SER A 114 6.78 14.05 -0.62
CA SER A 114 7.78 13.26 -1.32
C SER A 114 8.31 12.12 -0.46
N LEU A 115 8.59 12.38 0.83
CA LEU A 115 9.03 11.32 1.75
C LEU A 115 7.96 10.24 1.92
N ILE A 116 6.71 10.59 2.22
CA ILE A 116 5.67 9.59 2.46
C ILE A 116 5.38 8.75 1.21
N SER A 117 5.37 9.38 0.04
CA SER A 117 5.16 8.68 -1.22
C SER A 117 6.35 7.80 -1.58
N ASN A 118 7.59 8.25 -1.36
CA ASN A 118 8.79 7.43 -1.53
C ASN A 118 8.81 6.20 -0.61
N PHE A 119 8.48 6.39 0.68
CA PHE A 119 8.38 5.28 1.65
C PHE A 119 7.36 4.23 1.22
N LEU A 120 6.20 4.66 0.72
CA LEU A 120 5.15 3.76 0.25
C LEU A 120 5.51 3.09 -1.08
N THR A 121 6.22 3.77 -1.98
CA THR A 121 6.76 3.13 -3.19
C THR A 121 7.92 2.18 -2.90
N CYS A 122 8.59 2.26 -1.75
CA CYS A 122 9.59 1.26 -1.37
C CYS A 122 8.95 -0.13 -1.16
N LEU A 123 7.66 -0.18 -0.82
CA LEU A 123 6.87 -1.42 -0.81
C LEU A 123 6.74 -2.05 -2.21
N ARG A 124 6.94 -1.28 -3.29
CA ARG A 124 6.90 -1.75 -4.67
C ARG A 124 8.00 -2.78 -4.94
N SER A 125 9.21 -2.59 -4.41
CA SER A 125 10.30 -3.54 -4.58
C SER A 125 9.95 -4.90 -3.97
N TYR A 126 9.31 -4.90 -2.79
CA TYR A 126 8.82 -6.11 -2.16
C TYR A 126 7.65 -6.74 -2.93
N PHE A 127 6.72 -5.93 -3.44
CA PHE A 127 5.58 -6.41 -4.23
C PHE A 127 6.01 -7.03 -5.57
N ILE A 128 6.89 -6.37 -6.33
CA ILE A 128 7.38 -6.88 -7.62
C ILE A 128 8.16 -8.18 -7.42
N LEU A 129 9.08 -8.22 -6.43
CA LEU A 129 9.83 -9.44 -6.11
C LEU A 129 8.89 -10.57 -5.67
N PHE A 130 7.83 -10.24 -4.93
CA PHE A 130 6.83 -11.20 -4.51
C PHE A 130 6.02 -11.75 -5.68
N VAL A 131 5.47 -10.88 -6.55
CA VAL A 131 4.71 -11.30 -7.75
C VAL A 131 5.59 -12.11 -8.71
N GLN A 132 6.84 -11.70 -8.93
CA GLN A 132 7.79 -12.44 -9.75
C GLN A 132 8.07 -13.83 -9.18
N LYS A 133 8.23 -13.95 -7.86
CA LYS A 133 8.45 -15.24 -7.20
C LYS A 133 7.21 -16.13 -7.22
N LEU A 134 6.02 -15.52 -7.16
CA LEU A 134 4.75 -16.24 -7.28
C LEU A 134 4.56 -16.77 -8.70
N MET A 135 4.85 -15.96 -9.73
CA MET A 135 4.78 -16.36 -11.14
C MET A 135 5.89 -17.33 -11.57
N SER A 136 7.08 -17.28 -10.97
CA SER A 136 8.16 -18.23 -11.29
C SER A 136 7.94 -19.63 -10.69
N THR A 137 6.91 -19.79 -9.86
CA THR A 137 6.59 -21.06 -9.20
C THR A 137 5.40 -21.77 -9.87
N PHE A 138 4.82 -21.18 -10.92
CA PHE A 138 3.89 -21.81 -11.87
C PHE A 138 4.64 -22.21 -13.14
#